data_AF-A0A162H253-F1
#
_entry.id   AF-A0A162H253-F1
#
_cell.length_a   1.000
_cell.length_b   1.000
_cell.length_c   1.000
_cell.angle_alpha   90.00
_cell.angle_beta   90.00
_cell.angle_gamma   90.00
#
_symmetry.space_group_name_H-M   'P 1'
#
loop_
_entity.id
_entity.type
_entity.pdbx_description
1 polymer ?
#
loop_
_entity_poly.entity_id
_entity_poly.type
_entity_poly.pdbx_seq_one_letter_code
_entity_poly.pdbx_strand_id
1 'polypeptide(L)' 'MSNWHTTEIDRVSKLCDNALAFTINDCREAIAANPDNPKCGQYQDTIHYCHAEQQRRLQ' A
#
# COMPACT_ATOMS: atom_id res chain seq x y z
N MET A 1 6.23 -16.76 -12.70
CA MET A 1 5.09 -16.01 -12.14
C MET A 1 5.67 -14.91 -11.27
N SER A 2 5.46 -13.64 -11.64
CA SER A 2 5.88 -12.51 -10.81
C SER A 2 5.08 -12.53 -9.51
N ASN A 3 5.75 -12.58 -8.36
CA ASN A 3 5.07 -12.47 -7.07
C ASN A 3 4.65 -11.02 -6.88
N TRP A 4 3.35 -10.72 -7.04
CA TRP A 4 2.81 -9.36 -6.94
C TRP A 4 3.22 -8.70 -5.62
N HIS A 5 3.18 -9.43 -4.49
CA HIS A 5 3.57 -8.90 -3.19
C HIS A 5 5.04 -8.44 -3.16
N THR A 6 5.95 -9.22 -3.73
CA THR A 6 7.38 -8.85 -3.78
C THR A 6 7.60 -7.59 -4.62
N THR A 7 6.92 -7.49 -5.77
CA THR A 7 7.00 -6.30 -6.62
C THR A 7 6.41 -5.07 -5.94
N GLU A 8 5.29 -5.23 -5.23
CA GLU A 8 4.64 -4.12 -4.52
C GLU A 8 5.47 -3.64 -3.33
N ILE A 9 6.08 -4.54 -2.57
CA ILE A 9 7.01 -4.18 -1.47
C ILE A 9 8.23 -3.42 -2.01
N ASP A 10 8.84 -3.89 -3.11
CA ASP A 10 9.96 -3.19 -3.77
C ASP A 10 9.55 -1.80 -4.25
N ARG A 11 8.35 -1.65 -4.86
CA ARG A 11 7.78 -0.35 -5.23
C ARG A 11 7.63 0.57 -4.02
N VAL A 12 7.00 0.09 -2.95
CA VAL A 12 6.72 0.84 -1.74
C VAL A 12 8.01 1.34 -1.08
N SER A 13 9.06 0.51 -1.04
CA SER A 13 10.36 0.88 -0.47
C SER A 13 11.03 2.10 -1.13
N LYS A 14 10.67 2.41 -2.38
CA LYS A 14 11.23 3.51 -3.18
C LYS A 14 10.42 4.80 -3.09
N LEU A 15 9.24 4.77 -2.47
CA LEU A 15 8.38 5.95 -2.33
C LEU A 15 8.92 6.91 -1.26
N CYS A 16 8.72 8.21 -1.40
CA CYS A 16 8.97 9.16 -0.30
C CYS A 16 7.83 9.11 0.74
N ASP A 17 8.05 9.67 1.92
CA ASP A 17 7.08 9.60 3.03
C ASP A 17 5.71 10.20 2.68
N ASN A 18 5.70 11.31 1.94
CA ASN A 18 4.46 11.91 1.43
C ASN A 18 3.73 10.95 0.50
N ALA A 19 4.45 10.30 -0.43
CA ALA A 19 3.86 9.35 -1.36
C ALA A 19 3.32 8.10 -0.65
N LEU A 20 3.97 7.64 0.42
CA LEU A 20 3.46 6.57 1.28
C LEU A 20 2.12 6.98 1.92
N ALA A 21 2.05 8.18 2.52
CA ALA A 21 0.83 8.70 3.14
C ALA A 21 -0.31 8.89 2.12
N PHE A 22 -0.01 9.44 0.94
CA PHE A 22 -0.99 9.58 -0.15
C PHE A 22 -1.50 8.23 -0.63
N THR A 23 -0.61 7.24 -0.82
CA THR A 23 -0.99 5.89 -1.26
C THR A 23 -1.94 5.22 -0.26
N ILE A 24 -1.65 5.35 1.04
CA ILE A 24 -2.53 4.82 2.10
C ILE A 24 -3.92 5.45 2.03
N ASN A 25 -3.99 6.78 1.86
CA ASN A 25 -5.26 7.48 1.80
C ASN A 25 -6.07 7.08 0.56
N ASP A 26 -5.42 7.04 -0.61
CA ASP A 26 -6.04 6.64 -1.88
C ASP A 26 -6.63 5.21 -1.80
N CYS A 27 -5.89 4.27 -1.22
CA CYS A 27 -6.37 2.90 -1.00
C CYS A 27 -7.58 2.87 -0.06
N ARG A 28 -7.59 3.68 1.01
CA ARG A 28 -8.73 3.77 1.95
C ARG A 28 -9.96 4.35 1.27
N GLU A 29 -9.80 5.41 0.47
CA GLU A 29 -10.88 6.03 -0.28
C GLU A 29 -11.45 5.07 -1.34
N ALA A 30 -10.59 4.32 -2.03
CA ALA A 30 -11.02 3.31 -3.00
C ALA A 30 -11.84 2.18 -2.36
N ILE A 31 -11.41 1.69 -1.19
CA ILE A 31 -12.17 0.69 -0.42
C ILE A 31 -13.52 1.27 0.06
N ALA A 32 -13.53 2.50 0.56
CA ALA A 32 -14.75 3.14 1.04
C ALA A 32 -15.76 3.42 -0.09
N ALA A 33 -15.27 3.79 -1.28
CA ALA A 33 -16.11 4.07 -2.44
C ALA A 33 -16.74 2.81 -3.06
N ASN A 34 -16.03 1.67 -3.03
CA ASN A 34 -16.56 0.39 -3.51
C ASN A 34 -16.02 -0.80 -2.67
N PRO A 35 -16.66 -1.11 -1.54
CA PRO A 35 -16.20 -2.15 -0.61
C PRO A 35 -16.17 -3.56 -1.22
N ASP A 36 -17.05 -3.84 -2.18
CA ASP A 36 -17.17 -5.15 -2.84
C ASP A 36 -16.17 -5.33 -4.01
N ASN A 37 -15.28 -4.36 -4.24
CA ASN A 37 -14.28 -4.46 -5.28
C ASN A 37 -13.34 -5.66 -5.00
N PRO A 38 -13.14 -6.59 -5.96
CA PRO A 38 -12.26 -7.74 -5.76
C PRO A 38 -10.80 -7.36 -5.49
N LYS A 39 -10.40 -6.11 -5.77
CA LYS A 39 -9.06 -5.57 -5.44
C LYS A 39 -8.94 -5.02 -4.02
N CYS A 40 -10.00 -4.98 -3.22
CA CYS A 40 -9.94 -4.49 -1.84
C CYS A 40 -8.87 -5.20 -1.00
N GLY A 41 -8.67 -6.51 -1.19
CA GLY A 41 -7.57 -7.24 -0.55
C GLY A 41 -6.18 -6.69 -0.92
N GLN A 42 -5.95 -6.40 -2.21
CA GLN A 42 -4.70 -5.78 -2.67
C GLN A 42 -4.50 -4.38 -2.10
N TYR A 43 -5.56 -3.58 -2.00
CA TYR A 43 -5.50 -2.25 -1.38
C TYR A 43 -5.14 -2.33 0.11
N GLN A 44 -5.70 -3.31 0.84
CA GLN A 44 -5.35 -3.55 2.24
C GLN A 44 -3.89 -3.98 2.39
N ASP A 45 -3.40 -4.87 1.54
CA ASP A 45 -1.99 -5.27 1.53
C ASP A 45 -1.05 -4.08 1.25
N THR A 46 -1.37 -3.25 0.25
CA THR A 46 -0.60 -2.03 -0.04
C THR A 46 -0.57 -1.08 1.17
N ILE A 47 -1.70 -0.88 1.88
CA ILE A 47 -1.75 -0.09 3.11
C ILE A 47 -0.78 -0.67 4.16
N HIS A 48 -0.80 -1.98 4.37
CA HIS A 48 0.09 -2.65 5.33
C HIS A 48 1.57 -2.47 4.95
N TYR A 49 1.92 -2.61 3.67
CA TYR A 49 3.30 -2.42 3.21
C TYR A 49 3.76 -0.97 3.37
N CYS A 50 2.90 0.01 3.06
CA CYS A 50 3.23 1.41 3.27
C CYS A 50 3.47 1.71 4.75
N HIS A 51 2.64 1.20 5.67
CA HIS A 51 2.86 1.36 7.10
C HIS A 51 4.11 0.64 7.60
N ALA A 52 4.39 -0.56 7.10
CA ALA A 52 5.62 -1.29 7.45
C ALA A 52 6.88 -0.52 7.02
N GLU A 53 6.87 0.07 5.83
CA GLU A 53 7.98 0.90 5.34
C GLU A 53 8.12 2.20 6.16
N GLN A 54 7.02 2.86 6.52
CA GLN A 54 7.05 4.02 7.43
C GLN A 54 7.68 3.66 8.78
N GLN A 55 7.28 2.54 9.38
CA GLN A 55 7.84 2.06 10.64
C GLN A 55 9.35 1.75 10.50
N ARG A 56 9.75 1.09 9.41
CA ARG A 56 11.15 0.75 9.12
C ARG A 56 12.04 1.99 9.01
N ARG A 57 11.52 3.12 8.51
CA ARG A 57 12.28 4.38 8.38
C ARG A 57 12.47 5.14 9.69
N LEU A 58 11.64 4.86 10.69
CA LEU A 58 11.70 5.49 12.00
C LEU A 58 12.65 4.78 12.98
N GLN A 59 13.17 3.60 12.61
CA GLN A 59 14.16 2.81 13.35
C GLN A 59 15.58 3.14 12.92
#